data_AF-A0A177CD69-F1
#
_entry.id   AF-A0A177CD69-F1
#
_cell.length_a   1.000
_cell.length_b   1.000
_cell.length_c   1.000
_cell.angle_alpha   90.00
_cell.angle_beta   90.00
_cell.angle_gamma   90.00
#
_symmetry.space_group_name_H-M   'P 1'
#
loop_
_entity.id
_entity.type
_entity.pdbx_description
1 polymer ?
#
loop_
_entity_poly.entity_id
_entity_poly.type
_entity_poly.pdbx_seq_one_letter_code
_entity_poly.pdbx_strand_id
1 'polypeptide(L)'
;TSARRRREHTKSRLGCISCKKRKVKYDYLMHGMLAIAGSHLDMFSDDPGNHRALLYRQKAIVGLEEAFTRWPTSADEAHVMLATSYLLAFQSSYLADGLLDHILSLRGCALLSQLILTNQIKGVFTIDTGMYGAWLEWRMESFPVFDQELAREALRSLAQFAPFLASSKAQAIERAMVAQLVEILRPLLVSTDLETRPENAQPAAPESNALSQPPQDEHISTSFPKAATNPLFPARLALNFEDITSWKTIAEVPLNPNPDPRRSFKALMLSLVILTTWPRAQVLALFSPTRTLGSVLIAHFCCVRFITSPLWAPEAAMRTTPMRAMVEWCEKVVEAVADDGEVEWTRFVRWPRAILRTMRCLLDQRRGLTLGMLHEALRRDPGAFREGRAVRL
;
A
#
# COMPACT_ATOMS: atom_id res chain seq x y z
N THR A 1 6.30 -41.71 -48.36
CA THR A 1 6.01 -40.26 -48.27
C THR A 1 6.83 -39.67 -47.15
N SER A 2 7.85 -38.87 -47.49
CA SER A 2 8.81 -38.30 -46.55
C SER A 2 8.14 -37.29 -45.61
N ALA A 3 8.18 -37.55 -44.30
CA ALA A 3 7.70 -36.63 -43.28
C ALA A 3 8.57 -35.36 -43.32
N ARG A 4 7.95 -34.25 -43.75
CA ARG A 4 8.61 -32.94 -43.89
C ARG A 4 9.12 -32.46 -42.53
N ARG A 5 10.42 -32.64 -42.28
CA ARG A 5 11.12 -32.16 -41.08
C ARG A 5 10.91 -30.65 -40.96
N ARG A 6 10.26 -30.19 -39.88
CA ARG A 6 10.07 -28.76 -39.60
C ARG A 6 11.45 -28.11 -39.48
N ARG A 7 11.74 -27.09 -40.31
CA ARG A 7 12.97 -26.29 -40.21
C ARG A 7 13.00 -25.59 -38.85
N GLU A 8 14.04 -25.85 -38.06
CA GLU A 8 14.33 -25.08 -36.86
C GLU A 8 14.76 -23.66 -37.26
N HIS A 9 14.29 -22.68 -36.51
CA HIS A 9 14.39 -21.27 -36.87
C HIS A 9 15.81 -20.73 -36.69
N THR A 10 16.35 -20.06 -37.71
CA THR A 10 17.63 -19.34 -37.60
C THR A 10 17.45 -18.13 -36.68
N LYS A 11 18.29 -18.01 -35.64
CA LYS A 11 18.36 -16.85 -34.74
C LYS A 11 18.80 -15.60 -35.51
N SER A 12 17.88 -14.93 -36.19
CA SER A 12 18.07 -13.57 -36.70
C SER A 12 18.06 -12.59 -35.52
N ARG A 13 18.95 -11.58 -35.53
CA ARG A 13 18.97 -10.47 -34.56
C ARG A 13 17.67 -9.65 -34.57
N LEU A 14 16.92 -9.68 -35.68
CA LEU A 14 15.60 -9.03 -35.81
C LEU A 14 14.43 -9.97 -35.45
N GLY A 15 14.68 -11.27 -35.29
CA GLY A 15 13.66 -12.29 -35.06
C GLY A 15 12.68 -12.47 -36.24
N CYS A 16 11.97 -13.59 -36.25
CA CYS A 16 10.88 -13.79 -37.21
C CYS A 16 9.60 -13.10 -36.69
N ILE A 17 9.35 -11.86 -37.11
CA ILE A 17 8.21 -11.04 -36.67
C ILE A 17 6.85 -11.69 -37.01
N SER A 18 6.79 -12.44 -38.12
CA SER A 18 5.60 -13.19 -38.56
C SER A 18 5.44 -14.58 -37.92
N CYS A 19 6.30 -14.96 -36.97
CA CYS A 19 6.24 -16.28 -36.36
C CYS A 19 5.08 -16.39 -35.37
N LYS A 20 4.05 -17.18 -35.72
CA LYS A 20 2.92 -17.48 -34.82
C LYS A 20 3.34 -18.02 -33.45
N LYS A 21 4.53 -18.65 -33.33
CA LYS A 21 5.08 -19.14 -32.06
C LYS A 21 5.68 -18.04 -31.15
N ARG A 22 5.88 -16.82 -31.66
CA ARG A 22 6.41 -15.67 -30.92
C ARG A 22 5.34 -14.62 -30.57
N LYS A 23 4.06 -14.86 -30.92
CA LYS A 23 2.97 -13.94 -30.58
C LYS A 23 2.89 -13.85 -29.06
N VAL A 24 2.91 -12.62 -28.52
CA VAL A 24 2.71 -12.38 -27.10
C VAL A 24 1.31 -12.89 -26.75
N LYS A 25 1.23 -13.82 -25.79
CA LYS A 25 -0.02 -14.51 -25.44
C LYS A 25 -1.02 -13.55 -24.78
N TYR A 26 -0.51 -12.59 -24.02
CA TYR A 26 -1.28 -11.62 -23.25
C TYR A 26 -0.78 -10.20 -23.52
N ASP A 27 -1.30 -9.57 -24.57
CA ASP A 27 -0.85 -8.24 -25.00
C ASP A 27 -1.10 -7.17 -23.92
N TYR A 28 -2.18 -7.28 -23.15
CA TYR A 28 -2.50 -6.34 -22.08
C TYR A 28 -1.47 -6.34 -20.93
N LEU A 29 -0.89 -7.50 -20.60
CA LEU A 29 0.20 -7.59 -19.62
C LEU A 29 1.46 -6.89 -20.16
N MET A 30 1.82 -7.16 -21.41
CA MET A 30 2.94 -6.49 -22.08
C MET A 30 2.75 -4.98 -22.12
N HIS A 31 1.53 -4.51 -22.41
CA HIS A 31 1.20 -3.09 -22.31
C HIS A 31 1.36 -2.54 -20.88
N GLY A 32 0.93 -3.27 -19.85
CA GLY A 32 1.15 -2.88 -18.45
C GLY A 32 2.64 -2.74 -18.10
N MET A 33 3.48 -3.65 -18.59
CA MET A 33 4.94 -3.57 -18.41
C MET A 33 5.56 -2.37 -19.12
N LEU A 34 5.14 -2.09 -20.35
CA LEU A 34 5.61 -0.92 -21.11
C LEU A 34 5.14 0.40 -20.47
N ALA A 35 3.93 0.40 -19.89
CA ALA A 35 3.35 1.55 -19.22
C ALA A 35 4.18 1.96 -17.99
N ILE A 36 4.49 1.02 -17.09
CA ILE A 36 5.33 1.29 -15.92
C ILE A 36 6.78 1.62 -16.31
N ALA A 37 7.35 0.93 -17.31
CA ALA A 37 8.71 1.19 -17.76
C ALA A 37 8.85 2.60 -18.36
N GLY A 38 7.87 3.03 -19.17
CA GLY A 38 7.82 4.38 -19.71
C GLY A 38 7.68 5.44 -18.62
N SER A 39 6.77 5.22 -17.65
CA SER A 39 6.60 6.12 -16.51
C SER A 39 7.86 6.24 -15.63
N HIS A 40 8.59 5.13 -15.43
CA HIS A 40 9.86 5.16 -14.71
C HIS A 40 10.96 5.88 -15.50
N LEU A 41 11.05 5.67 -16.82
CA LEU A 41 12.03 6.34 -17.67
C LEU A 41 11.82 7.87 -17.70
N ASP A 42 10.58 8.33 -17.65
CA ASP A 42 10.21 9.75 -17.60
C ASP A 42 10.72 10.49 -16.36
N MET A 43 11.07 9.76 -15.30
CA MET A 43 11.72 10.37 -14.14
C MET A 43 13.16 10.83 -14.43
N PHE A 44 13.81 10.25 -15.45
CA PHE A 44 15.23 10.43 -15.74
C PHE A 44 15.50 11.01 -17.13
N SER A 45 14.48 11.11 -17.97
CA SER A 45 14.60 11.58 -19.35
C SER A 45 13.44 12.50 -19.70
N ASP A 46 13.72 13.69 -20.19
CA ASP A 46 12.72 14.66 -20.64
C ASP A 46 12.26 14.38 -22.09
N ASP A 47 12.15 13.10 -22.46
CA ASP A 47 11.82 12.69 -23.84
C ASP A 47 10.30 12.86 -24.10
N PRO A 48 9.88 13.67 -25.08
CA PRO A 48 8.47 13.81 -25.45
C PRO A 48 7.80 12.47 -25.87
N GLY A 49 8.57 11.43 -26.18
CA GLY A 49 8.08 10.06 -26.40
C GLY A 49 7.43 9.40 -25.17
N ASN A 50 7.62 9.94 -23.96
CA ASN A 50 7.07 9.38 -22.71
C ASN A 50 5.54 9.48 -22.61
N HIS A 51 4.87 10.27 -23.45
CA HIS A 51 3.40 10.25 -23.57
C HIS A 51 2.86 8.86 -23.97
N ARG A 52 3.71 7.97 -24.49
CA ARG A 52 3.35 6.58 -24.81
C ARG A 52 3.06 5.73 -23.58
N ALA A 53 3.57 6.08 -22.40
CA ALA A 53 3.31 5.34 -21.16
C ALA A 53 1.81 5.32 -20.82
N LEU A 54 1.12 6.45 -21.00
CA LEU A 54 -0.33 6.56 -20.83
C LEU A 54 -1.10 5.78 -21.91
N LEU A 55 -0.62 5.81 -23.16
CA LEU A 55 -1.22 5.03 -24.24
C LEU A 55 -1.13 3.52 -23.99
N TYR A 56 0.00 3.05 -23.46
CA TYR A 56 0.14 1.66 -23.04
C TYR A 56 -0.71 1.33 -21.82
N ARG A 57 -0.84 2.25 -20.85
CA ARG A 57 -1.77 2.10 -19.73
C ARG A 57 -3.21 1.89 -20.21
N GLN A 58 -3.69 2.73 -21.12
CA GLN A 58 -5.03 2.60 -21.68
C GLN A 58 -5.23 1.24 -22.35
N LYS A 59 -4.29 0.79 -23.18
CA LYS A 59 -4.36 -0.53 -23.82
C LYS A 59 -4.36 -1.69 -22.81
N ALA A 60 -3.59 -1.56 -21.74
CA ALA A 60 -3.57 -2.54 -20.66
C ALA A 60 -4.91 -2.59 -19.91
N ILE A 61 -5.53 -1.44 -19.63
CA ILE A 61 -6.85 -1.36 -18.99
C ILE A 61 -7.91 -2.00 -19.88
N VAL A 62 -8.02 -1.58 -21.15
CA VAL A 62 -9.01 -2.13 -22.10
C VAL A 62 -8.88 -3.64 -22.22
N GLY A 63 -7.65 -4.15 -22.43
CA GLY A 63 -7.45 -5.59 -22.54
C GLY A 63 -7.66 -6.36 -21.23
N LEU A 64 -7.43 -5.73 -20.07
CA LEU A 64 -7.75 -6.30 -18.77
C LEU A 64 -9.27 -6.35 -18.53
N GLU A 65 -10.01 -5.31 -18.90
CA GLU A 65 -11.48 -5.29 -18.86
C GLU A 65 -12.07 -6.38 -19.77
N GLU A 66 -11.56 -6.53 -20.99
CA GLU A 66 -11.91 -7.63 -21.89
C GLU A 66 -11.55 -9.02 -21.33
N ALA A 67 -10.54 -9.12 -20.47
CA ALA A 67 -10.25 -10.37 -19.76
C ALA A 67 -11.28 -10.64 -18.66
N PHE A 68 -11.72 -9.60 -17.94
CA PHE A 68 -12.79 -9.72 -16.93
C PHE A 68 -14.14 -10.12 -17.52
N THR A 69 -14.45 -9.77 -18.78
CA THR A 69 -15.70 -10.22 -19.43
C THR A 69 -15.72 -11.72 -19.76
N ARG A 70 -14.54 -12.36 -19.89
CA ARG A 70 -14.38 -13.79 -20.21
C ARG A 70 -14.38 -14.69 -18.97
N TRP A 71 -14.97 -14.23 -17.87
CA TRP A 71 -15.03 -14.94 -16.61
C TRP A 71 -15.88 -16.23 -16.66
N PRO A 72 -15.48 -17.34 -16.02
CA PRO A 72 -14.26 -17.55 -15.22
C PRO A 72 -13.01 -17.75 -16.08
N THR A 73 -11.88 -17.19 -15.64
CA THR A 73 -10.62 -17.20 -16.40
C THR A 73 -9.83 -18.50 -16.20
N SER A 74 -8.96 -18.82 -17.16
CA SER A 74 -7.99 -19.92 -16.99
C SER A 74 -7.00 -19.61 -15.86
N ALA A 75 -6.41 -20.65 -15.25
CA ALA A 75 -5.42 -20.48 -14.17
C ALA A 75 -4.29 -19.50 -14.55
N ASP A 76 -3.67 -19.71 -15.71
CA ASP A 76 -2.66 -18.80 -16.26
C ASP A 76 -3.16 -17.36 -16.37
N GLU A 77 -4.38 -17.17 -16.91
CA GLU A 77 -4.94 -15.85 -17.15
C GLU A 77 -5.29 -15.14 -15.84
N ALA A 78 -5.72 -15.84 -14.79
CA ALA A 78 -5.92 -15.25 -13.46
C ALA A 78 -4.62 -14.64 -12.91
N HIS A 79 -3.48 -15.34 -13.03
CA HIS A 79 -2.18 -14.81 -12.61
C HIS A 79 -1.71 -13.63 -13.49
N VAL A 80 -1.97 -13.67 -14.81
CA VAL A 80 -1.63 -12.58 -15.74
C VAL A 80 -2.47 -11.33 -15.47
N MET A 81 -3.76 -11.50 -15.18
CA MET A 81 -4.64 -10.42 -14.75
C MET A 81 -4.11 -9.81 -13.45
N LEU A 82 -3.72 -10.64 -12.47
CA LEU A 82 -3.17 -10.16 -11.20
C LEU A 82 -1.87 -9.37 -11.42
N ALA A 83 -0.95 -9.88 -12.23
CA ALA A 83 0.27 -9.16 -12.62
C ALA A 83 -0.05 -7.80 -13.24
N THR A 84 -1.01 -7.77 -14.18
CA THR A 84 -1.38 -6.53 -14.86
C THR A 84 -2.02 -5.53 -13.90
N SER A 85 -2.89 -5.98 -12.99
CA SER A 85 -3.48 -5.11 -11.97
C SER A 85 -2.41 -4.51 -11.05
N TYR A 86 -1.39 -5.29 -10.64
CA TYR A 86 -0.27 -4.75 -9.87
C TYR A 86 0.54 -3.72 -10.66
N LEU A 87 0.86 -4.01 -11.94
CA LEU A 87 1.58 -3.07 -12.80
C LEU A 87 0.82 -1.75 -12.96
N LEU A 88 -0.50 -1.80 -13.15
CA LEU A 88 -1.34 -0.61 -13.22
C LEU A 88 -1.38 0.16 -11.90
N ALA A 89 -1.47 -0.55 -10.77
CA ALA A 89 -1.43 0.06 -9.44
C ALA A 89 -0.10 0.77 -9.19
N PHE A 90 1.03 0.12 -9.45
CA PHE A 90 2.35 0.72 -9.29
C PHE A 90 2.63 1.81 -10.31
N GLN A 91 2.13 1.70 -11.55
CA GLN A 91 2.26 2.79 -12.50
C GLN A 91 1.49 4.03 -12.02
N SER A 92 0.35 3.88 -11.32
CA SER A 92 -0.36 5.03 -10.78
C SER A 92 0.57 5.90 -9.93
N SER A 93 1.55 5.35 -9.19
CA SER A 93 2.49 6.13 -8.37
C SER A 93 3.48 7.01 -9.15
N TYR A 94 3.33 7.11 -10.47
CA TYR A 94 4.05 8.03 -11.33
C TYR A 94 3.13 9.13 -11.92
N LEU A 95 1.82 9.06 -11.65
CA LEU A 95 0.81 9.98 -12.19
C LEU A 95 0.38 10.96 -11.10
N ALA A 96 0.42 12.27 -11.34
CA ALA A 96 0.13 13.29 -10.33
C ALA A 96 -1.32 13.30 -9.81
N ASP A 97 -2.25 12.63 -10.48
CA ASP A 97 -3.68 12.47 -10.14
C ASP A 97 -4.06 10.99 -9.90
N GLY A 98 -3.08 10.11 -9.81
CA GLY A 98 -3.26 8.66 -9.74
C GLY A 98 -3.71 8.07 -8.40
N LEU A 99 -4.03 8.86 -7.36
CA LEU A 99 -4.34 8.33 -6.03
C LEU A 99 -5.56 7.39 -6.04
N LEU A 100 -6.69 7.84 -6.60
CA LEU A 100 -7.89 7.00 -6.69
C LEU A 100 -7.65 5.80 -7.60
N ASP A 101 -7.02 6.02 -8.75
CA ASP A 101 -6.61 4.99 -9.70
C ASP A 101 -5.73 3.90 -9.06
N HIS A 102 -4.81 4.30 -8.18
CA HIS A 102 -3.97 3.40 -7.40
C HIS A 102 -4.82 2.50 -6.53
N ILE A 103 -5.74 3.08 -5.74
CA ILE A 103 -6.66 2.32 -4.89
C ILE A 103 -7.56 1.40 -5.71
N LEU A 104 -8.15 1.87 -6.80
CA LEU A 104 -9.02 1.06 -7.67
C LEU A 104 -8.26 -0.10 -8.32
N SER A 105 -7.01 0.11 -8.75
CA SER A 105 -6.16 -0.95 -9.30
C SER A 105 -5.80 -2.00 -8.22
N LEU A 106 -5.54 -1.56 -6.99
CA LEU A 106 -5.32 -2.48 -5.85
C LEU A 106 -6.59 -3.27 -5.49
N ARG A 107 -7.79 -2.73 -5.71
CA ARG A 107 -9.04 -3.51 -5.57
C ARG A 107 -9.09 -4.69 -6.54
N GLY A 108 -8.67 -4.47 -7.79
CA GLY A 108 -8.50 -5.54 -8.78
C GLY A 108 -7.50 -6.61 -8.31
N CYS A 109 -6.39 -6.18 -7.70
CA CYS A 109 -5.40 -7.08 -7.12
C CYS A 109 -5.99 -7.92 -5.97
N ALA A 110 -6.73 -7.29 -5.05
CA ALA A 110 -7.36 -7.97 -3.92
C ALA A 110 -8.38 -9.02 -4.40
N LEU A 111 -9.23 -8.65 -5.37
CA LEU A 111 -10.19 -9.55 -6.00
C LEU A 111 -9.53 -10.80 -6.57
N LEU A 112 -8.51 -10.60 -7.41
CA LEU A 112 -7.83 -11.70 -8.09
C LEU A 112 -6.99 -12.54 -7.13
N SER A 113 -6.38 -11.92 -6.10
CA SER A 113 -5.65 -12.63 -5.06
C SER A 113 -6.58 -13.53 -4.25
N GLN A 114 -7.76 -13.04 -3.85
CA GLN A 114 -8.77 -13.85 -3.16
C GLN A 114 -9.27 -14.99 -4.04
N LEU A 115 -9.51 -14.74 -5.34
CA LEU A 115 -9.88 -15.79 -6.28
C LEU A 115 -8.83 -16.90 -6.32
N ILE A 116 -7.56 -16.54 -6.51
CA ILE A 116 -6.46 -17.49 -6.63
C ILE A 116 -6.31 -18.32 -5.36
N LEU A 117 -6.38 -17.67 -4.18
CA LEU A 117 -6.24 -18.35 -2.89
C LEU A 117 -7.43 -19.27 -2.59
N THR A 118 -8.66 -18.76 -2.71
CA THR A 118 -9.88 -19.53 -2.39
C THR A 118 -10.04 -20.75 -3.29
N ASN A 119 -9.64 -20.66 -4.56
CA ASN A 119 -9.74 -21.76 -5.52
C ASN A 119 -8.43 -22.55 -5.68
N GLN A 120 -7.40 -22.28 -4.85
CA GLN A 120 -6.10 -22.95 -4.89
C GLN A 120 -5.48 -22.99 -6.30
N ILE A 121 -5.60 -21.88 -7.03
CA ILE A 121 -5.08 -21.75 -8.39
C ILE A 121 -3.55 -21.72 -8.31
N LYS A 122 -2.90 -22.74 -8.88
CA LYS A 122 -1.44 -22.84 -8.93
C LYS A 122 -0.87 -21.95 -10.04
N GLY A 123 0.22 -21.25 -9.76
CA GLY A 123 0.95 -20.46 -10.75
C GLY A 123 1.98 -19.52 -10.13
N VAL A 124 2.34 -18.46 -10.87
CA VAL A 124 3.48 -17.58 -10.53
C VAL A 124 3.30 -16.82 -9.22
N PHE A 125 2.05 -16.53 -8.83
CA PHE A 125 1.72 -15.84 -7.57
C PHE A 125 1.20 -16.78 -6.48
N THR A 126 1.50 -18.09 -6.56
CA THR A 126 1.23 -18.98 -5.43
C THR A 126 2.12 -18.57 -4.25
N ILE A 127 1.51 -18.13 -3.16
CA ILE A 127 2.21 -17.62 -1.98
C ILE A 127 2.83 -18.80 -1.23
N ASP A 128 4.16 -18.83 -1.13
CA ASP A 128 4.86 -19.66 -0.15
C ASP A 128 4.85 -18.92 1.21
N THR A 129 3.99 -19.37 2.11
CA THR A 129 3.82 -18.78 3.44
C THR A 129 5.08 -18.89 4.31
N GLY A 130 5.97 -19.86 4.05
CA GLY A 130 7.18 -20.06 4.84
C GLY A 130 8.24 -18.98 4.61
N MET A 131 8.48 -18.61 3.35
CA MET A 131 9.51 -17.63 3.00
C MET A 131 9.18 -16.20 3.46
N TYR A 132 7.94 -15.75 3.27
CA TYR A 132 7.52 -14.41 3.70
C TYR A 132 7.47 -14.28 5.23
N GLY A 133 7.10 -15.36 5.92
CA GLY A 133 7.09 -15.42 7.38
C GLY A 133 8.47 -15.18 7.96
N ALA A 134 9.48 -15.93 7.52
CA ALA A 134 10.84 -15.83 8.06
C ALA A 134 11.47 -14.43 7.91
N TRP A 135 11.30 -13.79 6.74
CA TRP A 135 11.78 -12.43 6.54
C TRP A 135 11.07 -11.42 7.43
N LEU A 136 9.75 -11.57 7.60
CA LEU A 136 8.97 -10.67 8.44
C LEU A 136 9.38 -10.82 9.91
N GLU A 137 9.54 -12.05 10.40
CA GLU A 137 10.03 -12.34 11.75
C GLU A 137 11.37 -11.66 12.04
N TRP A 138 12.36 -11.87 11.15
CA TRP A 138 13.67 -11.22 11.29
C TRP A 138 13.56 -9.69 11.33
N ARG A 139 12.65 -9.11 10.53
CA ARG A 139 12.42 -7.65 10.53
C ARG A 139 11.75 -7.16 11.81
N MET A 140 10.92 -7.99 12.46
CA MET A 140 10.34 -7.68 13.77
C MET A 140 11.39 -7.71 14.88
N GLU A 141 12.33 -8.65 14.83
CA GLU A 141 13.45 -8.75 15.78
C GLU A 141 14.44 -7.58 15.62
N SER A 142 14.68 -7.15 14.37
CA SER A 142 15.62 -6.08 14.02
C SER A 142 14.89 -4.76 13.72
N PHE A 143 13.90 -4.39 14.55
CA PHE A 143 13.03 -3.26 14.27
C PHE A 143 13.77 -1.92 14.36
N PRO A 144 13.73 -1.05 13.33
CA PRO A 144 14.39 0.25 13.37
C PRO A 144 13.75 1.18 14.43
N VAL A 145 14.58 2.05 15.02
CA VAL A 145 14.11 3.09 15.94
C VAL A 145 13.13 4.01 15.22
N PHE A 146 11.96 4.23 15.83
CA PHE A 146 10.93 5.14 15.35
C PHE A 146 10.82 6.35 16.29
N ASP A 147 10.78 7.55 15.71
CA ASP A 147 10.72 8.80 16.48
C ASP A 147 9.43 8.89 17.31
N GLN A 148 9.59 8.98 18.62
CA GLN A 148 8.49 8.91 19.57
C GLN A 148 7.61 10.18 19.52
N GLU A 149 8.18 11.36 19.32
CA GLU A 149 7.38 12.58 19.21
C GLU A 149 6.60 12.64 17.91
N LEU A 150 7.16 12.16 16.80
CA LEU A 150 6.46 12.05 15.53
C LEU A 150 5.24 11.13 15.66
N ALA A 151 5.39 10.01 16.37
CA ALA A 151 4.29 9.10 16.70
C ALA A 151 3.21 9.80 17.55
N ARG A 152 3.63 10.48 18.62
CA ARG A 152 2.72 11.18 19.55
C ARG A 152 1.98 12.32 18.88
N GLU A 153 2.64 13.14 18.06
CA GLU A 153 2.01 14.22 17.30
C GLU A 153 0.99 13.70 16.29
N ALA A 154 1.31 12.62 15.58
CA ALA A 154 0.36 11.97 14.68
C ALA A 154 -0.88 11.48 15.43
N LEU A 155 -0.71 10.82 16.59
CA LEU A 155 -1.81 10.37 17.45
C LEU A 155 -2.64 11.54 18.00
N ARG A 156 -2.00 12.62 18.45
CA ARG A 156 -2.69 13.85 18.89
C ARG A 156 -3.46 14.50 17.73
N SER A 157 -2.93 14.49 16.52
CA SER A 157 -3.61 15.00 15.33
C SER A 157 -4.86 14.18 15.02
N LEU A 158 -4.76 12.84 15.06
CA LEU A 158 -5.92 11.93 14.91
C LEU A 158 -7.00 12.17 15.97
N ALA A 159 -6.60 12.43 17.22
CA ALA A 159 -7.54 12.69 18.31
C ALA A 159 -8.33 13.98 18.15
N GLN A 160 -7.78 15.00 17.47
CA GLN A 160 -8.45 16.30 17.34
C GLN A 160 -9.75 16.24 16.54
N PHE A 161 -9.83 15.36 15.53
CA PHE A 161 -11.03 15.22 14.70
C PHE A 161 -11.85 13.95 15.03
N ALA A 162 -11.45 13.17 16.04
CA ALA A 162 -12.20 12.01 16.51
C ALA A 162 -13.67 12.31 16.88
N PRO A 163 -14.03 13.47 17.47
CA PRO A 163 -15.44 13.79 17.76
C PRO A 163 -16.34 13.81 16.52
N PHE A 164 -15.83 14.18 15.35
CA PHE A 164 -16.60 14.16 14.10
C PHE A 164 -16.88 12.74 13.61
N LEU A 165 -16.04 11.77 13.99
CA LEU A 165 -16.22 10.35 13.66
C LEU A 165 -17.22 9.64 14.58
N ALA A 166 -17.45 10.17 15.77
CA ALA A 166 -18.52 9.73 16.68
C ALA A 166 -19.91 10.23 16.24
N SER A 167 -19.97 11.19 15.31
CA SER A 167 -21.22 11.69 14.75
C SER A 167 -21.94 10.62 13.91
N SER A 168 -23.27 10.65 13.90
CA SER A 168 -24.09 9.82 13.00
C SER A 168 -23.84 10.10 11.50
N LYS A 169 -23.22 11.23 11.15
CA LYS A 169 -22.84 11.59 9.78
C LYS A 169 -21.56 10.88 9.30
N ALA A 170 -20.79 10.28 10.20
CA ALA A 170 -19.55 9.60 9.89
C ALA A 170 -19.83 8.21 9.30
N GLN A 171 -19.16 7.91 8.19
CA GLN A 171 -19.26 6.61 7.54
C GLN A 171 -18.46 5.56 8.32
N ALA A 172 -18.89 4.31 8.21
CA ALA A 172 -18.20 3.19 8.85
C ALA A 172 -16.75 3.06 8.36
N ILE A 173 -16.47 3.39 7.08
CA ILE A 173 -15.11 3.33 6.53
C ILE A 173 -14.19 4.37 7.17
N GLU A 174 -14.72 5.56 7.46
CA GLU A 174 -13.95 6.64 8.09
C GLU A 174 -13.51 6.23 9.51
N ARG A 175 -14.44 5.63 10.27
CA ARG A 175 -14.18 5.06 11.61
C ARG A 175 -13.16 3.92 11.56
N ALA A 176 -13.34 2.98 10.64
CA ALA A 176 -12.42 1.84 10.48
C ALA A 176 -10.99 2.29 10.13
N MET A 177 -10.86 3.23 9.20
CA MET A 177 -9.57 3.79 8.79
C MET A 177 -8.85 4.47 9.96
N VAL A 178 -9.52 5.35 10.70
CA VAL A 178 -8.90 6.01 11.85
C VAL A 178 -8.47 5.01 12.93
N ALA A 179 -9.28 3.99 13.21
CA ALA A 179 -8.90 2.95 14.15
C ALA A 179 -7.60 2.25 13.71
N GLN A 180 -7.45 1.96 12.41
CA GLN A 180 -6.19 1.39 11.90
C GLN A 180 -5.02 2.38 11.96
N LEU A 181 -5.23 3.67 11.71
CA LEU A 181 -4.14 4.66 11.84
C LEU A 181 -3.63 4.78 13.27
N VAL A 182 -4.53 4.71 14.26
CA VAL A 182 -4.15 4.63 15.68
C VAL A 182 -3.39 3.35 15.96
N GLU A 183 -3.87 2.21 15.47
CA GLU A 183 -3.26 0.89 15.66
C GLU A 183 -1.89 0.75 14.97
N ILE A 184 -1.61 1.55 13.93
CA ILE A 184 -0.28 1.63 13.32
C ILE A 184 0.70 2.30 14.29
N LEU A 185 0.28 3.38 14.96
CA LEU A 185 1.20 4.25 15.70
C LEU A 185 1.36 3.83 17.17
N ARG A 186 0.24 3.52 17.85
CA ARG A 186 0.22 3.29 19.29
C ARG A 186 1.09 2.11 19.74
N PRO A 187 1.12 0.96 19.06
CA PRO A 187 2.00 -0.15 19.44
C PRO A 187 3.49 0.15 19.28
N LEU A 188 3.87 1.23 18.60
CA LEU A 188 5.28 1.63 18.42
C LEU A 188 5.78 2.59 19.51
N LEU A 189 4.92 2.98 20.46
CA LEU A 189 5.32 3.83 21.58
C LEU A 189 6.12 3.02 22.61
N VAL A 190 7.24 3.58 23.07
CA VAL A 190 8.14 2.98 24.06
C VAL A 190 8.17 3.86 25.32
N SER A 191 8.33 3.22 26.49
CA SER A 191 8.54 3.94 27.75
C SER A 191 9.91 4.60 27.80
N THR A 192 9.95 5.88 28.18
CA THR A 192 11.15 6.74 28.22
C THR A 192 12.24 6.24 29.18
N ASP A 193 11.94 5.27 30.06
CA ASP A 193 12.89 4.75 31.06
C ASP A 193 13.91 3.73 30.50
N LEU A 194 13.82 3.35 29.22
CA LEU A 194 14.69 2.32 28.62
C LEU A 194 15.81 2.85 27.69
N GLU A 195 16.01 4.17 27.60
CA GLU A 195 17.14 4.75 26.84
C GLU A 195 18.52 4.44 27.45
N THR A 196 18.58 3.75 28.59
CA THR A 196 19.83 3.23 29.19
C THR A 196 19.78 1.72 29.39
N ARG A 197 19.95 0.94 28.31
CA ARG A 197 20.31 -0.47 28.44
C ARG A 197 21.65 -0.74 27.75
N PRO A 198 22.73 -1.06 28.49
CA PRO A 198 24.01 -1.44 27.89
C PRO A 198 23.85 -2.75 27.12
N GLU A 199 24.63 -2.87 26.04
CA GLU A 199 24.66 -3.89 24.98
C GLU A 199 24.83 -5.37 25.39
N ASN A 200 24.60 -5.76 26.65
CA ASN A 200 24.78 -7.13 27.11
C ASN A 200 23.51 -7.69 27.77
N ALA A 201 22.64 -8.29 26.95
CA ALA A 201 21.68 -9.27 27.44
C ALA A 201 21.58 -10.41 26.42
N GLN A 202 22.11 -11.58 26.82
CA GLN A 202 21.98 -12.83 26.09
C GLN A 202 20.50 -13.22 25.89
N PRO A 203 20.14 -13.86 24.78
CA PRO A 203 18.77 -14.29 24.55
C PRO A 203 18.38 -15.43 25.50
N ALA A 204 17.26 -15.26 26.19
CA ALA A 204 16.61 -16.32 26.95
C ALA A 204 16.05 -17.40 25.99
N ALA A 205 16.19 -18.65 26.41
CA ALA A 205 15.82 -19.85 25.65
C ALA A 205 14.33 -19.89 25.27
N PRO A 206 13.97 -20.54 24.15
CA PRO A 206 12.57 -20.68 23.74
C PRO A 206 11.86 -21.72 24.61
N GLU A 207 10.77 -21.32 25.24
CA GLU A 207 9.82 -22.24 25.86
C GLU A 207 9.04 -22.98 24.76
N SER A 208 9.19 -24.30 24.75
CA SER A 208 8.42 -25.24 23.95
C SER A 208 6.99 -25.36 24.47
N ASN A 209 6.00 -25.30 23.57
CA ASN A 209 4.69 -26.00 23.61
C ASN A 209 3.84 -25.46 22.45
N ALA A 210 3.04 -26.18 21.66
CA ALA A 210 2.73 -27.60 21.54
C ALA A 210 2.28 -27.81 20.07
N LEU A 211 2.54 -29.00 19.51
CA LEU A 211 2.09 -29.37 18.16
C LEU A 211 0.57 -29.39 18.07
N SER A 212 0.01 -28.61 17.14
CA SER A 212 -1.37 -28.76 16.66
C SER A 212 -1.37 -29.41 15.29
N GLN A 213 -2.25 -30.40 15.14
CA GLN A 213 -2.37 -31.40 14.07
C GLN A 213 -2.57 -30.82 12.65
N PRO A 214 -2.26 -31.60 11.59
CA PRO A 214 -2.51 -31.20 10.21
C PRO A 214 -4.02 -31.19 9.90
N PRO A 215 -4.51 -30.27 9.05
CA PRO A 215 -5.88 -30.34 8.58
C PRO A 215 -6.05 -31.52 7.61
N GLN A 216 -7.10 -32.29 7.83
CA GLN A 216 -7.50 -33.44 7.03
C GLN A 216 -8.03 -33.02 5.66
N ASP A 217 -7.72 -33.82 4.64
CA ASP A 217 -8.15 -33.68 3.26
C ASP A 217 -9.68 -33.72 3.13
N GLU A 218 -10.29 -32.58 2.78
CA GLU A 218 -11.64 -32.55 2.22
C GLU A 218 -11.56 -32.41 0.69
N HIS A 219 -11.87 -33.50 0.00
CA HIS A 219 -12.16 -33.51 -1.43
C HIS A 219 -13.41 -32.66 -1.71
N ILE A 220 -13.24 -31.50 -2.34
CA ILE A 220 -14.36 -30.68 -2.83
C ILE A 220 -14.26 -30.48 -4.34
N SER A 221 -15.36 -30.85 -5.00
CA SER A 221 -15.60 -30.88 -6.44
C SER A 221 -15.25 -29.59 -7.18
N THR A 222 -14.63 -29.74 -8.34
CA THR A 222 -14.37 -28.70 -9.32
C THR A 222 -15.69 -28.17 -9.91
N SER A 223 -16.20 -27.07 -9.36
CA SER A 223 -17.19 -26.25 -10.05
C SER A 223 -16.91 -24.78 -9.75
N PHE A 224 -16.64 -24.00 -10.80
CA PHE A 224 -16.47 -22.55 -10.70
C PHE A 224 -17.79 -21.91 -10.24
N PRO A 225 -17.81 -21.15 -9.13
CA PRO A 225 -19.03 -20.47 -8.72
C PRO A 225 -19.41 -19.40 -9.76
N LYS A 226 -20.67 -19.44 -10.19
CA LYS A 226 -21.30 -18.38 -10.99
C LYS A 226 -21.31 -17.09 -10.17
N ALA A 227 -20.75 -16.03 -10.75
CA ALA A 227 -20.82 -14.62 -10.34
C ALA A 227 -21.05 -14.37 -8.83
N ALA A 228 -19.98 -14.32 -8.06
CA ALA A 228 -20.04 -13.84 -6.68
C ALA A 228 -20.54 -12.37 -6.65
N THR A 229 -21.65 -12.12 -5.97
CA THR A 229 -22.32 -10.81 -5.89
C THR A 229 -21.57 -9.75 -5.08
N ASN A 230 -20.53 -10.14 -4.33
CA ASN A 230 -19.44 -9.27 -3.89
C ASN A 230 -18.33 -10.14 -3.27
N PRO A 231 -17.29 -10.53 -4.03
CA PRO A 231 -16.25 -11.46 -3.55
C PRO A 231 -15.31 -10.85 -2.52
N LEU A 232 -15.32 -9.52 -2.35
CA LEU A 232 -14.42 -8.81 -1.44
C LEU A 232 -14.99 -8.80 -0.03
N PHE A 233 -14.60 -9.77 0.80
CA PHE A 233 -14.95 -9.74 2.22
C PHE A 233 -14.16 -8.63 2.94
N PRO A 234 -14.80 -7.77 3.74
CA PRO A 234 -14.09 -6.86 4.63
C PRO A 234 -13.17 -7.68 5.53
N ALA A 235 -11.89 -7.31 5.62
CA ALA A 235 -11.00 -7.97 6.56
C ALA A 235 -11.50 -7.72 7.98
N ARG A 236 -11.43 -8.76 8.83
CA ARG A 236 -11.74 -8.62 10.25
C ARG A 236 -10.77 -7.59 10.85
N LEU A 237 -11.33 -6.45 11.28
CA LEU A 237 -10.55 -5.37 11.89
C LEU A 237 -10.00 -5.85 13.24
N ALA A 238 -8.75 -5.52 13.54
CA ALA A 238 -8.13 -5.83 14.82
C ALA A 238 -8.59 -4.88 15.94
N LEU A 239 -8.92 -3.64 15.57
CA LEU A 239 -9.39 -2.58 16.47
C LEU A 239 -10.56 -1.84 15.81
N ASN A 240 -11.66 -1.66 16.52
CA ASN A 240 -12.77 -0.82 16.08
C ASN A 240 -12.65 0.57 16.72
N PHE A 241 -13.27 1.56 16.08
CA PHE A 241 -13.28 2.93 16.60
C PHE A 241 -13.86 3.02 18.02
N GLU A 242 -14.94 2.26 18.28
CA GLU A 242 -15.63 2.29 19.59
C GLU A 242 -14.78 1.66 20.72
N ASP A 243 -13.78 0.85 20.38
CA ASP A 243 -12.85 0.28 21.35
C ASP A 243 -11.82 1.33 21.85
N ILE A 244 -11.72 2.49 21.18
CA ILE A 244 -10.82 3.59 21.54
C ILE A 244 -11.54 4.52 22.51
N THR A 245 -11.45 4.22 23.80
CA THR A 245 -12.16 4.95 24.86
C THR A 245 -11.43 6.21 25.34
N SER A 246 -10.10 6.28 25.13
CA SER A 246 -9.25 7.31 25.73
C SER A 246 -8.51 8.15 24.67
N TRP A 247 -9.27 8.92 23.89
CA TRP A 247 -8.73 9.84 22.88
C TRP A 247 -7.84 10.94 23.45
N LYS A 248 -8.07 11.36 24.71
CA LYS A 248 -7.27 12.41 25.37
C LYS A 248 -5.86 11.95 25.73
N THR A 249 -5.71 10.69 26.15
CA THR A 249 -4.43 10.09 26.57
C THR A 249 -3.85 9.17 25.49
N ILE A 250 -4.30 9.32 24.24
CA ILE A 250 -3.98 8.38 23.16
C ILE A 250 -2.49 8.33 22.82
N ALA A 251 -1.78 9.43 23.08
CA ALA A 251 -0.35 9.59 22.85
C ALA A 251 0.50 9.23 24.08
N GLU A 252 -0.11 8.87 25.21
CA GLU A 252 0.61 8.40 26.39
C GLU A 252 1.05 6.95 26.18
N VAL A 253 2.20 6.59 26.76
CA VAL A 253 2.76 5.24 26.64
C VAL A 253 1.82 4.25 27.33
N PRO A 254 1.41 3.15 26.66
CA PRO A 254 0.65 2.09 27.30
C PRO A 254 1.41 1.52 28.52
N LEU A 255 0.70 1.05 29.53
CA LEU A 255 1.29 0.43 30.74
C LEU A 255 2.21 -0.76 30.45
N ASN A 256 2.13 -1.35 29.24
CA ASN A 256 3.01 -2.41 28.80
C ASN A 256 4.25 -1.80 28.10
N PRO A 257 5.48 -1.99 28.63
CA PRO A 257 6.66 -1.23 28.22
C PRO A 257 7.25 -1.65 26.87
N ASN A 258 6.83 -2.80 26.31
CA ASN A 258 7.42 -3.32 25.08
C ASN A 258 6.61 -2.90 23.85
N PRO A 259 7.26 -2.32 22.83
CA PRO A 259 6.59 -2.05 21.56
C PRO A 259 6.14 -3.37 20.92
N ASP A 260 5.05 -3.32 20.15
CA ASP A 260 4.55 -4.44 19.35
C ASP A 260 4.56 -4.07 17.85
N PRO A 261 5.74 -4.18 17.20
CA PRO A 261 5.91 -3.92 15.77
C PRO A 261 4.99 -4.77 14.89
N ARG A 262 4.73 -6.03 15.29
CA ARG A 262 3.89 -6.94 14.50
C ARG A 262 2.45 -6.45 14.41
N ARG A 263 1.90 -5.98 15.53
CA ARG A 263 0.55 -5.40 15.59
C ARG A 263 0.45 -4.14 14.74
N SER A 264 1.46 -3.26 14.82
CA SER A 264 1.56 -2.08 13.95
C SER A 264 1.61 -2.45 12.46
N PHE A 265 2.46 -3.40 12.07
CA PHE A 265 2.57 -3.85 10.69
C PHE A 265 1.25 -4.45 10.17
N LYS A 266 0.57 -5.26 10.98
CA LYS A 266 -0.74 -5.81 10.62
C LYS A 266 -1.77 -4.70 10.38
N ALA A 267 -1.80 -3.67 11.22
CA ALA A 267 -2.67 -2.51 11.05
C ALA A 267 -2.31 -1.71 9.78
N LEU A 268 -1.02 -1.56 9.47
CA LEU A 268 -0.55 -0.92 8.24
C LEU A 268 -1.07 -1.64 7.00
N MET A 269 -1.02 -2.98 6.99
CA MET A 269 -1.58 -3.77 5.89
C MET A 269 -3.12 -3.66 5.86
N LEU A 270 -3.78 -3.75 7.02
CA LEU A 270 -5.24 -3.61 7.12
C LEU A 270 -5.75 -2.25 6.61
N SER A 271 -4.99 -1.17 6.82
CA SER A 271 -5.36 0.17 6.30
C SER A 271 -5.51 0.19 4.77
N LEU A 272 -4.66 -0.56 4.04
CA LEU A 272 -4.82 -0.74 2.59
C LEU A 272 -5.94 -1.73 2.28
N VAL A 273 -6.02 -2.83 3.03
CA VAL A 273 -7.05 -3.85 2.81
C VAL A 273 -8.45 -3.23 2.88
N ILE A 274 -8.71 -2.34 3.85
CA ILE A 274 -9.97 -1.58 3.95
C ILE A 274 -10.32 -0.91 2.62
N LEU A 275 -9.41 -0.12 2.05
CA LEU A 275 -9.63 0.58 0.79
C LEU A 275 -9.84 -0.39 -0.40
N THR A 276 -9.22 -1.57 -0.32
CA THR A 276 -9.31 -2.57 -1.39
C THR A 276 -10.52 -3.50 -1.31
N THR A 277 -11.10 -3.72 -0.12
CA THR A 277 -12.16 -4.73 0.07
C THR A 277 -13.50 -4.15 0.50
N TRP A 278 -13.55 -2.91 1.00
CA TRP A 278 -14.81 -2.29 1.40
C TRP A 278 -15.74 -1.99 0.21
N PRO A 279 -17.05 -1.81 0.45
CA PRO A 279 -18.01 -1.46 -0.60
C PRO A 279 -17.55 -0.25 -1.42
N ARG A 280 -17.64 -0.35 -2.76
CA ARG A 280 -17.14 0.68 -3.68
C ARG A 280 -17.71 2.07 -3.37
N ALA A 281 -19.00 2.16 -3.04
CA ALA A 281 -19.64 3.45 -2.72
C ALA A 281 -19.01 4.14 -1.51
N GLN A 282 -18.62 3.38 -0.47
CA GLN A 282 -17.98 3.95 0.71
C GLN A 282 -16.54 4.39 0.41
N VAL A 283 -15.81 3.61 -0.39
CA VAL A 283 -14.46 4.00 -0.82
C VAL A 283 -14.53 5.26 -1.67
N LEU A 284 -15.42 5.35 -2.66
CA LEU A 284 -15.57 6.55 -3.48
C LEU A 284 -16.01 7.77 -2.68
N ALA A 285 -16.89 7.59 -1.69
CA ALA A 285 -17.31 8.68 -0.81
C ALA A 285 -16.13 9.27 -0.02
N LEU A 286 -15.16 8.45 0.39
CA LEU A 286 -13.96 8.90 1.10
C LEU A 286 -13.10 9.87 0.27
N PHE A 287 -13.11 9.73 -1.06
CA PHE A 287 -12.40 10.62 -2.00
C PHE A 287 -13.29 11.72 -2.59
N SER A 288 -14.54 11.86 -2.12
CA SER A 288 -15.45 12.88 -2.62
C SER A 288 -15.01 14.28 -2.17
N PRO A 289 -14.93 15.27 -3.07
CA PRO A 289 -14.57 16.65 -2.70
C PRO A 289 -15.62 17.30 -1.77
N THR A 290 -16.84 16.74 -1.71
CA THR A 290 -17.91 17.22 -0.83
C THR A 290 -17.76 16.76 0.62
N ARG A 291 -16.84 15.85 0.92
CA ARG A 291 -16.62 15.32 2.27
C ARG A 291 -15.27 15.77 2.81
N THR A 292 -15.26 16.92 3.48
CA THR A 292 -14.04 17.49 4.08
C THR A 292 -13.39 16.53 5.08
N LEU A 293 -14.19 15.85 5.93
CA LEU A 293 -13.69 14.83 6.85
C LEU A 293 -12.94 13.68 6.12
N GLY A 294 -13.43 13.26 4.95
CA GLY A 294 -12.76 12.25 4.14
C GLY A 294 -11.40 12.72 3.63
N SER A 295 -11.31 13.97 3.19
CA SER A 295 -10.05 14.59 2.76
C SER A 295 -9.05 14.72 3.92
N VAL A 296 -9.50 15.16 5.10
CA VAL A 296 -8.67 15.18 6.32
C VAL A 296 -8.14 13.79 6.64
N LEU A 297 -8.98 12.76 6.58
CA LEU A 297 -8.60 11.39 6.86
C LEU A 297 -7.61 10.83 5.83
N ILE A 298 -7.83 11.06 4.54
CA ILE A 298 -6.89 10.62 3.49
C ILE A 298 -5.53 11.31 3.64
N ALA A 299 -5.50 12.60 4.00
CA ALA A 299 -4.25 13.30 4.29
C ALA A 299 -3.45 12.63 5.42
N HIS A 300 -4.13 12.27 6.51
CA HIS A 300 -3.50 11.53 7.62
C HIS A 300 -3.07 10.13 7.21
N PHE A 301 -3.90 9.41 6.45
CA PHE A 301 -3.56 8.09 5.93
C PHE A 301 -2.27 8.13 5.11
N CYS A 302 -2.13 9.07 4.18
CA CYS A 302 -0.92 9.23 3.39
C CYS A 302 0.30 9.57 4.27
N CYS A 303 0.18 10.57 5.15
CA CYS A 303 1.31 11.03 5.97
C CYS A 303 1.76 10.00 7.01
N VAL A 304 0.82 9.30 7.67
CA VAL A 304 1.15 8.18 8.57
C VAL A 304 1.89 7.09 7.80
N ARG A 305 1.45 6.78 6.56
CA ARG A 305 2.15 5.81 5.72
C ARG A 305 3.53 6.29 5.26
N PHE A 306 3.74 7.58 5.01
CA PHE A 306 5.07 8.09 4.66
C PHE A 306 6.08 7.88 5.79
N ILE A 307 5.67 8.07 7.04
CA ILE A 307 6.57 7.94 8.19
C ILE A 307 6.72 6.49 8.68
N THR A 308 5.74 5.62 8.41
CA THR A 308 5.74 4.23 8.93
C THR A 308 6.06 3.18 7.88
N SER A 309 5.69 3.34 6.61
CA SER A 309 5.97 2.34 5.56
C SER A 309 7.47 2.01 5.42
N PRO A 310 8.40 2.99 5.53
CA PRO A 310 9.82 2.69 5.50
C PRO A 310 10.33 1.79 6.63
N LEU A 311 9.59 1.62 7.73
CA LEU A 311 10.03 0.73 8.80
C LEU A 311 9.96 -0.75 8.36
N TRP A 312 9.12 -1.04 7.37
CA TRP A 312 8.77 -2.41 6.95
C TRP A 312 9.05 -2.70 5.49
N ALA A 313 9.38 -1.72 4.65
CA ALA A 313 9.46 -2.00 3.22
C ALA A 313 10.69 -2.88 2.89
N PRO A 314 10.54 -3.88 1.99
CA PRO A 314 11.68 -4.66 1.52
C PRO A 314 12.66 -3.77 0.77
N GLU A 315 13.93 -4.19 0.70
CA GLU A 315 15.00 -3.40 0.08
C GLU A 315 14.71 -3.00 -1.38
N ALA A 316 14.06 -3.89 -2.13
CA ALA A 316 13.61 -3.58 -3.49
C ALA A 316 12.67 -2.36 -3.51
N ALA A 317 11.65 -2.33 -2.64
CA ALA A 317 10.70 -1.22 -2.55
C ALA A 317 11.39 0.08 -2.08
N MET A 318 12.34 -0.02 -1.14
CA MET A 318 13.12 1.15 -0.72
C MET A 318 13.85 1.83 -1.87
N ARG A 319 14.38 1.04 -2.81
CA ARG A 319 15.16 1.54 -3.94
C ARG A 319 14.30 2.00 -5.10
N THR A 320 13.14 1.37 -5.33
CA THR A 320 12.37 1.58 -6.57
C THR A 320 11.08 2.36 -6.39
N THR A 321 10.55 2.54 -5.18
CA THR A 321 9.28 3.26 -4.98
C THR A 321 9.51 4.77 -5.10
N PRO A 322 8.96 5.45 -6.13
CA PRO A 322 9.08 6.89 -6.28
C PRO A 322 8.11 7.61 -5.33
N MET A 323 8.55 8.73 -4.76
CA MET A 323 7.74 9.49 -3.81
C MET A 323 7.01 10.69 -4.43
N ARG A 324 7.47 11.20 -5.59
CA ARG A 324 6.97 12.44 -6.20
C ARG A 324 5.46 12.50 -6.32
N ALA A 325 4.87 11.58 -7.09
CA ALA A 325 3.44 11.62 -7.33
C ALA A 325 2.65 11.38 -6.04
N MET A 326 3.14 10.51 -5.14
CA MET A 326 2.48 10.26 -3.86
C MET A 326 2.42 11.52 -2.97
N VAL A 327 3.48 12.33 -2.96
CA VAL A 327 3.49 13.62 -2.26
C VAL A 327 2.51 14.59 -2.92
N GLU A 328 2.55 14.71 -4.25
CA GLU A 328 1.62 15.57 -5.02
C GLU A 328 0.15 15.17 -4.80
N TRP A 329 -0.14 13.87 -4.66
CA TRP A 329 -1.48 13.39 -4.30
C TRP A 329 -1.93 13.96 -2.95
N CYS A 330 -1.06 13.81 -1.95
CA CYS A 330 -1.40 14.20 -0.60
C CYS A 330 -1.48 15.72 -0.44
N GLU A 331 -0.66 16.47 -1.15
CA GLU A 331 -0.75 17.94 -1.21
C GLU A 331 -2.10 18.38 -1.80
N LYS A 332 -2.52 17.82 -2.94
CA LYS A 332 -3.84 18.11 -3.52
C LYS A 332 -4.98 17.80 -2.55
N VAL A 333 -4.90 16.70 -1.80
CA VAL A 333 -5.88 16.36 -0.77
C VAL A 333 -5.88 17.40 0.36
N VAL A 334 -4.71 17.84 0.83
CA VAL A 334 -4.59 18.85 1.89
C VAL A 334 -5.05 20.24 1.41
N GLU A 335 -4.81 20.58 0.15
CA GLU A 335 -5.24 21.84 -0.49
C GLU A 335 -6.76 21.89 -0.69
N ALA A 336 -7.39 20.74 -0.93
CA ALA A 336 -8.84 20.63 -1.07
C ALA A 336 -9.61 20.78 0.27
N VAL A 337 -8.92 20.71 1.42
CA VAL A 337 -9.55 20.92 2.73
C VAL A 337 -9.80 22.42 2.93
N ALA A 338 -11.07 22.80 2.85
CA ALA A 338 -11.56 24.14 3.14
C ALA A 338 -12.32 24.18 4.46
N ASP A 339 -12.20 25.30 5.18
CA ASP A 339 -13.04 25.59 6.33
C ASP A 339 -14.49 25.77 5.89
N ASP A 340 -15.43 25.31 6.70
CA ASP A 340 -16.83 25.65 6.54
C ASP A 340 -17.26 26.62 7.64
N GLY A 341 -18.46 27.21 7.53
CA GLY A 341 -18.93 28.21 8.48
C GLY A 341 -19.05 27.73 9.93
N GLU A 342 -18.95 26.41 10.17
CA GLU A 342 -19.11 25.78 11.48
C GLU A 342 -17.77 25.24 12.03
N VAL A 343 -16.85 24.80 11.16
CA VAL A 343 -15.64 24.06 11.52
C VAL A 343 -14.43 24.56 10.73
N GLU A 344 -13.38 24.94 11.47
CA GLU A 344 -12.04 25.24 10.93
C GLU A 344 -11.32 23.93 10.55
N TRP A 345 -11.74 23.27 9.47
CA TRP A 345 -11.17 22.00 9.01
C TRP A 345 -9.67 22.06 8.70
N THR A 346 -9.18 23.21 8.24
CA THR A 346 -7.76 23.43 7.92
C THR A 346 -6.85 23.22 9.13
N ARG A 347 -7.38 23.40 10.35
CA ARG A 347 -6.66 23.07 11.59
C ARG A 347 -6.29 21.60 11.68
N PHE A 348 -7.15 20.69 11.22
CA PHE A 348 -6.89 19.25 11.33
C PHE A 348 -5.85 18.77 10.33
N VAL A 349 -5.55 19.53 9.27
CA VAL A 349 -4.48 19.19 8.31
C VAL A 349 -3.15 19.90 8.60
N ARG A 350 -2.97 20.52 9.77
CA ARG A 350 -1.69 21.17 10.15
C ARG A 350 -0.54 20.16 10.24
N TRP A 351 -0.76 19.01 10.89
CA TRP A 351 0.27 17.97 10.99
C TRP A 351 0.62 17.35 9.62
N PRO A 352 -0.34 16.90 8.78
CA PRO A 352 -0.04 16.47 7.41
C PRO A 352 0.72 17.52 6.60
N ARG A 353 0.34 18.81 6.72
CA ARG A 353 0.99 19.91 5.99
C ARG A 353 2.46 20.10 6.41
N ALA A 354 2.80 19.90 7.67
CA ALA A 354 4.19 19.95 8.13
C ALA A 354 5.03 18.84 7.48
N ILE A 355 4.56 17.59 7.52
CA ILE A 355 5.23 16.45 6.87
C ILE A 355 5.44 16.73 5.38
N LEU A 356 4.41 17.18 4.67
CA LEU A 356 4.47 17.44 3.24
C LEU A 356 5.41 18.58 2.87
N ARG A 357 5.50 19.65 3.68
CA ARG A 357 6.46 20.74 3.45
C ARG A 357 7.90 20.24 3.43
N THR A 358 8.25 19.36 4.38
CA THR A 358 9.59 18.75 4.40
C THR A 358 9.79 17.84 3.19
N MET A 359 8.80 16.99 2.85
CA MET A 359 8.89 16.12 1.68
C MET A 359 9.00 16.89 0.36
N ARG A 360 8.31 18.02 0.22
CA ARG A 360 8.42 18.92 -0.93
C ARG A 360 9.84 19.47 -1.04
N CYS A 361 10.43 19.93 0.06
CA CYS A 361 11.82 20.38 0.06
C CYS A 361 12.81 19.27 -0.35
N LEU A 362 12.56 18.02 0.04
CA LEU A 362 13.33 16.86 -0.40
C LEU A 362 13.18 16.60 -1.91
N LEU A 363 11.97 16.74 -2.45
CA LEU A 363 11.69 16.59 -3.88
C LEU A 363 12.33 17.69 -4.73
N ASP A 364 12.39 18.92 -4.20
CA ASP A 364 13.02 20.05 -4.86
C ASP A 364 14.55 19.87 -4.95
N GLN A 365 15.14 19.18 -3.96
CA GLN A 365 16.56 18.82 -3.98
C GLN A 365 16.85 17.61 -4.89
N ARG A 366 15.95 16.63 -4.95
CA ARG A 366 16.17 15.37 -5.68
C ARG A 366 14.91 14.94 -6.43
N ARG A 367 14.95 15.10 -7.77
CA ARG A 367 13.79 14.81 -8.62
C ARG A 367 13.27 13.38 -8.45
N GLY A 368 14.21 12.42 -8.35
CA GLY A 368 13.95 10.99 -8.14
C GLY A 368 14.01 10.55 -6.68
N LEU A 369 13.36 11.29 -5.78
CA LEU A 369 13.25 10.89 -4.37
C LEU A 369 12.57 9.51 -4.26
N THR A 370 13.24 8.56 -3.60
CA THR A 370 12.73 7.22 -3.34
C THR A 370 12.30 7.04 -1.89
N LEU A 371 11.55 5.96 -1.60
CA LEU A 371 11.14 5.61 -0.24
C LEU A 371 12.33 5.42 0.72
N GLY A 372 13.43 4.84 0.24
CA GLY A 372 14.66 4.68 1.03
C GLY A 372 15.35 6.01 1.36
N MET A 373 15.35 6.96 0.42
CA MET A 373 15.90 8.30 0.69
C MET A 373 15.04 9.07 1.71
N LEU A 374 13.71 8.92 1.63
CA LEU A 374 12.81 9.44 2.65
C LEU A 374 13.10 8.82 4.03
N HIS A 375 13.32 7.50 4.08
CA HIS A 375 13.67 6.80 5.32
C HIS A 375 14.93 7.38 5.97
N GLU A 376 15.97 7.62 5.16
CA GLU A 376 17.23 8.17 5.65
C GLU A 376 17.06 9.61 6.16
N ALA A 377 16.27 10.44 5.46
CA ALA A 377 15.95 11.78 5.92
C ALA A 377 15.19 11.76 7.26
N LEU A 378 14.19 10.88 7.41
CA LEU A 378 13.42 10.68 8.65
C LEU A 378 14.32 10.24 9.81
N ARG A 379 15.28 9.35 9.54
CA ARG A 379 16.23 8.85 10.55
C ARG A 379 17.21 9.93 10.99
N ARG A 380 17.60 10.84 10.10
CA ARG A 380 18.62 11.87 10.37
C ARG A 380 18.07 13.08 11.11
N ASP A 381 16.90 13.60 10.72
CA ASP A 381 16.27 14.75 11.35
C ASP A 381 14.74 14.58 11.38
N PRO A 382 14.19 13.76 12.31
CA PRO A 382 12.75 13.62 12.47
C PRO A 382 12.08 14.93 12.92
N GLY A 383 12.82 15.83 13.60
CA GLY A 383 12.35 17.16 14.00
C GLY A 383 11.94 18.03 12.82
N ALA A 384 12.66 17.96 11.71
CA ALA A 384 12.30 18.73 10.52
C ALA A 384 10.92 18.39 9.98
N PHE A 385 10.51 17.12 10.01
CA PHE A 385 9.19 16.68 9.56
C PHE A 385 8.07 17.20 10.46
N ARG A 386 8.32 17.30 11.78
CA ARG A 386 7.38 17.89 12.74
C ARG A 386 7.21 19.38 12.51
N GLU A 387 8.30 20.07 12.23
CA GLU A 387 8.32 21.53 12.06
C GLU A 387 8.02 21.98 10.61
N GLY A 388 8.01 21.06 9.64
CA GLY A 388 7.89 21.36 8.22
C GLY A 388 9.10 22.12 7.65
N ARG A 389 10.30 21.85 8.17
CA ARG A 389 11.56 22.47 7.76
C ARG A 389 12.24 21.70 6.63
N ALA A 390 13.15 22.39 5.94
CA ALA A 390 14.05 21.80 4.96
C ALA A 390 15.05 20.83 5.61
N VAL A 391 15.25 19.66 4.98
CA VAL A 391 16.29 18.69 5.34
C VAL A 391 17.20 18.52 4.13
N ARG A 392 18.52 18.61 4.32
CA ARG A 392 19.48 18.29 3.23
C ARG A 392 19.56 16.79 3.01
N LEU A 393 19.41 16.30 1.79
CA LEU A 393 19.64 14.86 1.49
C LEU A 393 21.11 14.47 1.50
#